data_AF-A0A356P8X1-F1
#
_entry.id   AF-A0A356P8X1-F1
#
_cell.length_a   1.000
_cell.length_b   1.000
_cell.length_c   1.000
_cell.angle_alpha   90.00
_cell.angle_beta   90.00
_cell.angle_gamma   90.00
#
_symmetry.space_group_name_H-M   'P 1'
#
loop_
_entity.id
_entity.type
_entity.pdbx_description
1 polymer ?
#
loop_
_entity_poly.entity_id
_entity_poly.type
_entity_poly.pdbx_seq_one_letter_code
_entity_poly.pdbx_strand_id
1 'polypeptide(L)'
;MGGAMDLVVGARRVIVAMEHTTKNGGLKILNKCTLPLTAAKQVNLIITDMAVIEVTLRGLLLKELAPGISCEEVQACTEPFLITSEEEEIAV
;
A
#
# COMPACT_ATOMS: atom_id res chain seq x y z
N MET A 1 3.69 -2.77 -21.25
CA MET A 1 4.31 -4.02 -20.79
C MET A 1 5.69 -4.11 -21.46
N GLY A 2 6.70 -3.49 -20.84
CA GLY A 2 8.12 -3.55 -21.19
C GLY A 2 8.90 -4.07 -19.97
N GLY A 3 10.07 -3.53 -19.64
CA GLY A 3 10.90 -3.99 -18.50
C GLY A 3 10.35 -3.77 -17.09
N ALA A 4 9.06 -3.47 -16.91
CA ALA A 4 8.46 -3.28 -15.59
C ALA A 4 8.51 -4.55 -14.74
N MET A 5 8.27 -5.71 -15.36
CA MET A 5 8.34 -7.00 -14.67
C MET A 5 9.77 -7.32 -14.22
N ASP A 6 10.76 -7.09 -15.09
CA ASP A 6 12.18 -7.27 -14.77
C ASP A 6 12.62 -6.34 -13.63
N LEU A 7 12.18 -5.08 -13.66
CA LEU A 7 12.49 -4.10 -12.62
C LEU A 7 11.96 -4.52 -11.26
N VAL A 8 10.68 -4.89 -11.15
CA VAL A 8 10.07 -5.22 -9.86
C VAL A 8 10.58 -6.54 -9.28
N VAL A 9 10.97 -7.51 -10.13
CA VAL A 9 11.53 -8.79 -9.68
C VAL A 9 13.02 -8.66 -9.32
N GLY A 10 13.78 -7.81 -10.01
CA GLY A 10 15.21 -7.64 -9.79
C GLY A 10 15.59 -6.61 -8.72
N ALA A 11 14.66 -5.73 -8.34
CA ALA A 11 14.93 -4.68 -7.36
C ALA A 11 14.99 -5.23 -5.93
N ARG A 12 15.96 -4.74 -5.14
CA ARG A 12 16.03 -5.03 -3.70
C ARG A 12 14.86 -4.44 -2.91
N ARG A 13 14.31 -3.32 -3.40
CA ARG A 13 13.20 -2.61 -2.79
C ARG A 13 12.32 -2.01 -3.88
N VAL A 14 11.03 -2.33 -3.85
CA VAL A 14 10.03 -1.82 -4.78
C VAL A 14 9.11 -0.86 -4.03
N ILE A 15 9.07 0.37 -4.52
CA ILE A 15 8.21 1.44 -3.99
C ILE A 15 7.18 1.78 -5.06
N VAL A 16 5.91 1.75 -4.71
CA VAL A 16 4.81 2.19 -5.57
C VAL A 16 4.38 3.58 -5.13
N ALA A 17 4.50 4.56 -6.03
CA ALA A 17 3.97 5.90 -5.85
C ALA A 17 2.70 6.05 -6.72
N MET A 18 1.56 6.34 -6.10
CA MET A 18 0.28 6.46 -6.81
C MET A 18 -0.75 7.28 -6.03
N GLU A 19 -1.79 7.79 -6.70
CA GLU A 19 -2.99 8.28 -6.00
C GLU A 19 -3.66 7.13 -5.21
N HIS A 20 -4.20 7.43 -4.04
CA HIS A 20 -4.80 6.45 -3.14
C HIS A 20 -6.09 5.85 -3.69
N THR A 21 -6.89 6.68 -4.36
CA THR A 21 -8.14 6.29 -5.02
C THR A 21 -8.06 6.52 -6.52
N THR A 22 -9.02 5.97 -7.26
CA THR A 22 -9.21 6.32 -8.68
C THR A 22 -9.86 7.69 -8.81
N LYS A 23 -9.84 8.27 -10.01
CA LYS A 23 -10.52 9.55 -10.32
C LYS A 23 -12.01 9.58 -9.99
N ASN A 24 -12.66 8.41 -9.91
CA ASN A 24 -14.08 8.28 -9.59
C ASN A 24 -14.32 7.85 -8.12
N GLY A 25 -13.29 7.90 -7.26
CA GLY A 25 -13.39 7.51 -5.84
C GLY A 25 -13.31 6.01 -5.57
N GLY A 26 -13.14 5.17 -6.59
CA GLY A 26 -12.95 3.73 -6.41
C GLY A 26 -11.62 3.40 -5.71
N LEU A 27 -11.61 2.33 -4.92
CA LEU A 27 -10.45 1.87 -4.14
C LEU A 27 -9.36 1.26 -5.03
N LYS A 28 -8.09 1.47 -4.69
CA LYS A 28 -6.95 0.89 -5.43
C LYS A 28 -6.12 -0.08 -4.60
N ILE A 29 -6.12 0.06 -3.27
CA ILE A 29 -5.48 -0.86 -2.34
C ILE A 29 -6.54 -1.87 -1.90
N LEU A 30 -6.48 -3.06 -2.52
CA LEU A 30 -7.52 -4.09 -2.42
C LEU A 30 -7.02 -5.31 -1.66
N ASN A 31 -7.95 -6.10 -1.12
CA ASN A 31 -7.62 -7.41 -0.55
C ASN A 31 -7.07 -8.38 -1.61
N LYS A 32 -7.54 -8.24 -2.86
CA LYS A 32 -7.07 -9.00 -4.01
C LYS A 32 -7.10 -8.13 -5.25
N CYS A 33 -5.99 -8.07 -5.99
CA CYS A 33 -5.96 -7.38 -7.27
C CYS A 33 -6.97 -7.99 -8.24
N THR A 34 -7.78 -7.14 -8.85
CA THR A 34 -8.78 -7.53 -9.87
C THR A 34 -8.23 -7.44 -11.29
N LEU A 35 -7.14 -6.69 -11.48
CA LEU A 35 -6.42 -6.56 -12.74
C LEU A 35 -5.27 -7.58 -12.82
N PRO A 36 -4.79 -7.91 -14.04
CA PRO A 36 -3.63 -8.77 -14.21
C PRO A 36 -2.41 -8.25 -13.43
N LEU A 37 -1.79 -9.13 -12.65
CA LEU A 37 -0.61 -8.79 -11.86
C LEU A 37 0.60 -8.53 -12.78
N THR A 38 1.35 -7.47 -12.49
CA THR A 38 2.69 -7.27 -13.08
C THR A 38 3.70 -8.23 -12.45
N ALA A 39 3.67 -8.35 -11.12
CA ALA A 39 4.41 -9.36 -10.36
C ALA A 39 3.72 -9.58 -9.01
N ALA A 40 3.89 -10.78 -8.43
CA ALA A 40 3.32 -11.12 -7.13
C ALA A 40 4.32 -10.85 -6.00
N LYS A 41 3.83 -10.29 -4.89
CA LYS A 41 4.58 -10.10 -3.62
C LYS A 41 5.91 -9.34 -3.76
N GLN A 42 6.01 -8.39 -4.70
CA GLN A 42 7.24 -7.62 -4.92
C GLN A 42 7.24 -6.25 -4.22
N VAL A 43 6.08 -5.67 -3.95
CA VAL A 43 5.98 -4.31 -3.37
C VAL A 43 6.37 -4.32 -1.89
N ASN A 44 7.24 -3.39 -1.49
CA ASN A 44 7.65 -3.19 -0.10
C ASN A 44 7.00 -1.97 0.55
N LEU A 45 6.77 -0.91 -0.23
CA LEU A 45 6.23 0.36 0.27
C LEU A 45 5.27 0.96 -0.76
N ILE A 46 4.13 1.44 -0.28
CA ILE A 46 3.13 2.16 -1.06
C ILE A 46 3.10 3.59 -0.51
N ILE A 47 3.33 4.56 -1.37
CA ILE A 47 3.26 5.99 -1.04
C ILE A 47 2.13 6.59 -1.86
N THR A 48 1.20 7.24 -1.17
CA THR A 48 0.09 7.94 -1.81
C THR A 48 0.01 9.39 -1.36
N ASP A 49 -0.94 10.11 -1.95
CA ASP A 49 -1.37 11.44 -1.53
C ASP A 49 -1.98 11.49 -0.12
N MET A 50 -2.34 10.34 0.45
CA MET A 50 -2.97 10.22 1.78
C MET A 50 -2.04 9.64 2.84
N ALA A 51 -1.17 8.69 2.48
CA ALA A 51 -0.40 7.93 3.47
C ALA A 51 0.85 7.25 2.90
N VAL A 52 1.74 6.85 3.82
CA VAL A 52 2.81 5.89 3.58
C VAL A 52 2.44 4.56 4.23
N ILE A 53 2.40 3.49 3.44
CA ILE A 53 1.99 2.15 3.87
C ILE A 53 3.09 1.15 3.55
N GLU A 54 3.60 0.47 4.58
CA GLU A 54 4.61 -0.57 4.46
C GLU A 54 3.94 -1.94 4.30
N VAL A 55 4.45 -2.73 3.34
CA VAL A 55 3.98 -4.10 3.11
C VAL A 55 4.85 -5.03 3.96
N THR A 56 4.25 -5.58 5.01
CA THR A 56 4.91 -6.51 5.93
C THR A 56 4.43 -7.94 5.73
N LEU A 57 5.04 -8.89 6.45
CA LEU A 57 4.56 -10.28 6.49
C LEU A 57 3.20 -10.42 7.20
N ARG A 58 2.83 -9.45 8.05
CA ARG A 58 1.59 -9.45 8.85
C ARG A 58 0.44 -8.75 8.15
N GLY A 59 0.72 -7.91 7.16
CA GLY A 59 -0.27 -7.11 6.46
C GLY A 59 0.28 -5.74 6.06
N LEU A 60 -0.64 -4.80 5.86
CA LEU A 60 -0.31 -3.43 5.49
C LEU A 60 -0.20 -2.57 6.76
N LEU A 61 0.98 -2.02 7.00
CA LEU A 61 1.29 -1.18 8.14
C LEU A 61 1.21 0.30 7.72
N LEU A 62 0.34 1.07 8.36
CA LEU A 62 0.24 2.52 8.17
C LEU A 62 1.39 3.21 8.92
N LYS A 63 2.36 3.73 8.17
CA LYS A 63 3.59 4.35 8.71
C LYS A 63 3.43 5.84 8.96
N GLU A 64 2.86 6.53 7.99
CA GLU A 64 2.74 8.00 8.01
C GLU A 64 1.42 8.41 7.37
N LEU A 65 0.91 9.55 7.84
CA LEU A 65 -0.27 10.21 7.31
C LEU A 65 0.14 11.51 6.60
N ALA A 66 -0.53 11.82 5.51
CA ALA A 66 -0.42 13.14 4.91
C ALA A 66 -0.99 14.20 5.88
N PRO A 67 -0.51 15.46 5.82
CA PRO A 67 -1.01 16.53 6.67
C PRO A 67 -2.52 16.70 6.56
N GLY A 68 -3.22 16.65 7.70
CA GLY A 68 -4.67 16.85 7.77
C GLY A 68 -5.51 15.63 7.38
N ILE A 69 -4.91 14.47 7.12
CA ILE A 69 -5.61 13.20 6.89
C ILE A 69 -5.57 12.36 8.17
N SER A 70 -6.69 11.75 8.55
CA SER A 70 -6.80 10.87 9.71
C SER A 70 -6.61 9.38 9.34
N CYS A 71 -6.30 8.54 10.34
CA CYS A 71 -6.22 7.08 10.15
C CYS A 71 -7.54 6.50 9.60
N GLU A 72 -8.67 6.99 10.11
CA GLU A 72 -10.00 6.53 9.73
C GLU A 72 -10.31 6.85 8.25
N GLU A 73 -9.88 8.02 7.77
CA GLU A 73 -10.04 8.41 6.37
C GLU A 73 -9.24 7.49 5.43
N VAL A 74 -7.99 7.17 5.78
CA VAL A 74 -7.17 6.22 5.01
C VAL A 74 -7.78 4.83 5.03
N GLN A 75 -8.25 4.37 6.20
CA GLN A 75 -8.89 3.07 6.34
C GLN A 75 -10.19 2.99 5.53
N ALA A 76 -10.98 4.06 5.46
CA ALA A 76 -12.18 4.11 4.63
C ALA A 76 -11.89 4.02 3.13
N CYS A 77 -10.67 4.40 2.72
CA CYS A 77 -10.20 4.33 1.33
C CYS A 77 -9.25 3.14 1.03
N THR A 78 -9.14 2.19 1.96
CA THR A 78 -8.29 1.00 1.84
C THR A 78 -9.08 -0.26 2.20
N GLU A 79 -9.13 -1.27 1.33
CA GLU A 79 -9.92 -2.48 1.66
C GLU A 79 -9.27 -3.38 2.72
N PRO A 80 -7.94 -3.65 2.68
CA PRO A 80 -7.30 -4.36 3.78
C PRO A 80 -7.37 -3.55 5.07
N PHE A 81 -7.51 -4.23 6.19
CA PHE A 81 -7.33 -3.58 7.49
C PHE A 81 -5.87 -3.13 7.63
N LEU A 82 -5.67 -1.87 7.97
CA LEU A 82 -4.37 -1.26 8.18
C LEU A 82 -3.95 -1.48 9.63
N ILE A 83 -2.76 -2.06 9.81
CA ILE A 83 -2.11 -2.15 11.11
C ILE A 83 -1.56 -0.77 11.43
N THR A 84 -1.82 -0.26 12.63
CA THR A 84 -1.21 0.99 13.11
C THR A 84 0.07 0.70 13.88
N SER A 85 0.96 1.69 13.99
CA SER A 85 2.25 1.51 14.70
C SER A 85 2.07 1.11 16.18
N GLU A 86 0.97 1.52 16.81
CA GLU A 86 0.65 1.14 18.20
C GLU A 86 0.35 -0.37 18.35
N GLU A 87 -0.25 -0.99 17.33
CA GLU A 87 -0.59 -2.42 17.32
C GLU A 87 0.60 -3.32 16.96
N GLU A 88 1.63 -2.76 16.34
CA GLU A 88 2.82 -3.52 15.98
C GLU A 88 3.74 -3.76 17.17
N GLU A 89 3.88 -2.78 18.09
CA GLU A 89 4.69 -2.90 19.32
C GLU A 89 4.15 -3.94 20.32
N ILE A 90 2.84 -4.20 20.33
CA ILE A 90 2.20 -5.16 21.27
C ILE A 90 2.47 -6.62 20.87
N ALA A 91 2.87 -6.87 19.62
CA ALA A 91 3.02 -8.21 19.06
C ALA A 91 4.47 -8.66 18.87
N VAL A 92 5.43 -7.95 19.48
CA VAL A 92 6.86 -8.29 19.51
C VAL A 92 7.26 -8.80 20.89
#